data_AF-A0A523GGX6-F1
#
_entry.id   AF-A0A523GGX6-F1
#
_cell.length_a   1.000
_cell.length_b   1.000
_cell.length_c   1.000
_cell.angle_alpha   90.00
_cell.angle_beta   90.00
_cell.angle_gamma   90.00
#
_symmetry.space_group_name_H-M   'P 1'
#
loop_
_entity.id
_entity.type
_entity.pdbx_description
1 polymer ?
#
loop_
_entity_poly.entity_id
_entity_poly.type
_entity_poly.pdbx_seq_one_letter_code
_entity_poly.pdbx_strand_id
1 'polypeptide(L)'
;MAILEALRTALESIRAHRLRSSLTLLGMVIGVFAIIVSVTAVAVIDVYFKESLQFLGSSTFTITRMPTIQLGSTDRAMRNRPRITYEQMERLGDMMQLPVSLSPMEGFYVGKVKFGMIESEEPNAILMGSNQEMLANYSHEMDLGRFFTEEDVQYARPVSVLGSEVVSELFPNENPIGKSVRMDGRRFQVIGVLKAKGSVFGFSQDNRVYTPITRAFTIYGSQNRDIAISVRVHEQRQLQAAIEEATGRMRVIRRVTPGEKNNFEIATNDTMQMIFEAFTGTLTIGGAVIGLIALLGAGI
;
A
#
# COMPACT_ATOMS: atom_id res chain seq x y z
N MET A 1 -12.88 35.28 53.45
CA MET A 1 -14.19 35.84 53.04
C MET A 1 -14.15 36.47 51.65
N ALA A 2 -13.15 37.29 51.34
CA ALA A 2 -13.07 37.99 50.04
C ALA A 2 -13.17 37.12 48.78
N ILE A 3 -12.54 35.94 48.73
CA ILE A 3 -12.59 35.04 47.56
C ILE A 3 -14.00 34.45 47.37
N LEU A 4 -14.70 34.17 48.46
CA LEU A 4 -16.07 33.61 48.45
C LEU A 4 -17.09 34.67 48.00
N GLU A 5 -16.92 35.93 48.42
CA GLU A 5 -17.74 37.04 47.94
C GLU A 5 -17.47 37.31 46.45
N ALA A 6 -16.22 37.35 46.02
CA ALA A 6 -15.87 37.53 44.60
C ALA A 6 -16.48 36.44 43.70
N LEU A 7 -16.42 35.16 44.12
CA LEU A 7 -17.07 34.05 43.42
C LEU A 7 -18.59 34.21 43.34
N ARG A 8 -19.22 34.63 44.44
CA ARG A 8 -20.67 34.86 44.49
C ARG A 8 -21.09 35.98 43.54
N THR A 9 -20.38 37.11 43.54
CA THR A 9 -20.67 38.24 42.65
C THR A 9 -20.46 37.88 41.17
N ALA A 10 -19.44 37.07 40.86
CA ALA A 10 -19.22 36.56 39.51
C ALA A 10 -20.36 35.63 39.03
N LEU A 11 -20.82 34.72 39.88
CA LEU A 11 -21.95 33.81 39.60
C LEU A 11 -23.28 34.56 39.40
N GLU A 12 -23.54 35.59 40.20
CA GLU A 12 -24.73 36.45 40.03
C GLU A 12 -24.67 37.23 38.70
N SER A 13 -23.50 37.72 38.30
CA SER A 13 -23.30 38.41 37.02
C SER A 13 -23.50 37.50 35.81
N ILE A 14 -22.99 36.26 35.85
CA ILE A 14 -23.22 35.25 34.80
C ILE A 14 -24.72 34.93 34.67
N ARG A 15 -25.43 34.82 35.81
CA ARG A 15 -26.88 34.58 35.84
C ARG A 15 -27.71 35.76 35.35
N ALA A 16 -27.22 37.00 35.46
CA ALA A 16 -27.87 38.19 34.95
C ALA A 16 -27.78 38.30 33.41
N HIS A 17 -26.66 37.85 32.82
CA HIS A 17 -26.43 37.86 31.37
C HIS A 17 -26.40 36.44 30.77
N ARG A 18 -27.48 35.68 30.96
CA ARG A 18 -27.55 34.25 30.56
C ARG A 18 -27.26 34.02 29.08
N LEU A 19 -27.87 34.79 28.19
CA LEU A 19 -27.72 34.65 26.73
C LEU A 19 -26.28 34.89 26.25
N ARG A 20 -25.64 35.95 26.77
CA ARG A 20 -24.26 36.28 26.43
C ARG A 20 -23.31 35.21 26.96
N SER A 21 -23.46 34.84 28.24
CA SER A 21 -22.60 33.85 28.90
C SER A 21 -22.75 32.45 28.29
N SER A 22 -23.96 32.06 27.86
CA SER A 22 -24.17 30.78 27.18
C SER A 22 -23.56 30.76 25.79
N LEU A 23 -23.65 31.87 25.03
CA LEU A 23 -23.12 31.93 23.67
C LEU A 23 -21.59 31.93 23.65
N THR A 24 -20.95 32.61 24.61
CA THR A 24 -19.48 32.59 24.77
C THR A 24 -18.99 31.22 25.22
N LEU A 25 -19.65 30.60 26.20
CA LEU A 25 -19.32 29.25 26.67
C LEU A 25 -19.50 28.21 25.56
N LEU A 26 -20.57 28.31 24.78
CA LEU A 26 -20.80 27.43 23.63
C LEU A 26 -19.71 27.60 22.57
N GLY A 27 -19.32 28.83 22.25
CA GLY A 27 -18.21 29.11 21.32
C GLY A 27 -16.89 28.51 21.79
N MET A 28 -16.57 28.65 23.08
CA MET A 28 -15.36 28.06 23.68
C MET A 28 -15.39 26.53 23.64
N VAL A 29 -16.52 25.91 23.99
CA VAL A 29 -16.67 24.44 23.96
C VAL A 29 -16.52 23.92 22.53
N ILE A 30 -17.16 24.56 21.55
CA ILE A 30 -17.05 24.16 20.13
C ILE A 30 -15.62 24.36 19.62
N GLY A 31 -14.96 25.46 19.97
CA GLY A 31 -13.58 25.73 19.57
C GLY A 31 -12.60 24.68 20.12
N VAL A 32 -12.65 24.42 21.42
CA VAL A 32 -11.80 23.40 22.07
C VAL A 32 -12.12 22.01 21.53
N PHE A 33 -13.39 21.69 21.35
CA PHE A 33 -13.82 20.41 20.78
C PHE A 33 -13.29 20.22 19.35
N ALA A 34 -13.41 21.23 18.48
CA ALA A 34 -12.91 21.16 17.11
C ALA A 34 -11.40 20.94 17.05
N ILE A 35 -10.64 21.58 17.95
CA ILE A 35 -9.18 21.39 18.04
C ILE A 35 -8.85 19.96 18.47
N ILE A 36 -9.47 19.47 19.54
CA ILE A 36 -9.23 18.12 20.04
C ILE A 36 -9.56 17.09 18.98
N VAL A 37 -10.71 17.22 18.30
CA VAL A 37 -11.13 16.31 17.23
C VAL A 37 -10.15 16.35 16.07
N SER A 38 -9.72 17.54 15.63
CA SER A 38 -8.77 17.67 14.52
C SER A 38 -7.42 17.03 14.84
N VAL A 39 -6.83 17.33 16.00
CA VAL A 39 -5.54 16.77 16.42
C VAL A 39 -5.63 15.25 16.59
N THR A 40 -6.71 14.76 17.21
CA THR A 40 -6.93 13.33 17.40
C THR A 40 -7.11 12.61 16.06
N ALA A 41 -7.87 13.19 15.13
CA ALA A 41 -8.06 12.62 13.81
C ALA A 41 -6.73 12.47 13.06
N VAL A 42 -5.86 13.48 13.09
CA VAL A 42 -4.52 13.38 12.48
C VAL A 42 -3.69 12.27 13.12
N ALA A 43 -3.70 12.17 14.46
CA ALA A 43 -2.97 11.13 15.18
C ALA A 43 -3.47 9.72 14.84
N VAL A 44 -4.78 9.54 14.71
CA VAL A 44 -5.38 8.25 14.30
C VAL A 44 -4.94 7.87 12.88
N ILE A 45 -4.94 8.81 11.94
CA ILE A 45 -4.48 8.56 10.57
C ILE A 45 -2.99 8.19 10.57
N ASP A 46 -2.17 8.83 11.41
CA ASP A 46 -0.73 8.50 11.53
C ASP A 46 -0.48 7.07 12.06
N VAL A 47 -1.20 6.67 13.11
CA VAL A 47 -1.12 5.29 13.63
C VAL A 47 -1.57 4.29 12.57
N TYR A 48 -2.72 4.54 11.93
CA TYR A 48 -3.25 3.69 10.87
C TYR A 48 -2.26 3.57 9.68
N PHE A 49 -1.60 4.67 9.31
CA PHE A 49 -0.61 4.67 8.23
C PHE A 49 0.64 3.85 8.60
N LYS A 50 1.16 3.98 9.83
CA LYS A 50 2.31 3.20 10.32
C LYS A 50 2.00 1.70 10.37
N GLU A 51 0.83 1.32 10.89
CA GLU A 51 0.36 -0.07 10.83
C GLU A 51 0.20 -0.55 9.38
N SER A 52 -0.33 0.32 8.50
CA SER A 52 -0.49 0.03 7.07
C SER A 52 0.84 -0.27 6.37
N LEU A 53 1.91 0.46 6.70
CA LEU A 53 3.25 0.23 6.15
C LEU A 53 3.93 -1.03 6.69
N GLN A 54 3.66 -1.41 7.95
CA GLN A 54 4.17 -2.67 8.48
C GLN A 54 3.70 -3.89 7.66
N PHE A 55 2.52 -3.81 7.03
CA PHE A 55 2.03 -4.86 6.12
C PHE A 55 2.85 -5.04 4.83
N LEU A 56 3.67 -4.06 4.43
CA LEU A 56 4.54 -4.14 3.24
C LEU A 56 5.87 -4.87 3.53
N GLY A 57 6.16 -5.16 4.80
CA GLY A 57 7.38 -5.81 5.25
C GLY A 57 8.49 -4.80 5.55
N SER A 58 9.06 -4.85 6.76
CA SER A 58 10.09 -3.89 7.22
C SER A 58 11.47 -4.09 6.59
N SER A 59 11.68 -5.20 5.90
CA SER A 59 12.95 -5.58 5.25
C SER A 59 12.85 -5.63 3.72
N THR A 60 11.91 -4.88 3.14
CA THR A 60 11.69 -4.85 1.70
C THR A 60 11.84 -3.46 1.12
N PHE A 61 12.24 -3.39 -0.15
CA PHE A 61 12.17 -2.19 -0.96
C PHE A 61 11.66 -2.57 -2.34
N THR A 62 10.97 -1.65 -3.01
CA THR A 62 10.44 -1.87 -4.35
C THR A 62 11.20 -1.03 -5.36
N ILE A 63 11.53 -1.62 -6.50
CA ILE A 63 12.04 -0.93 -7.68
C ILE A 63 10.88 -0.74 -8.65
N THR A 64 10.56 0.52 -8.94
CA THR A 64 9.47 0.89 -9.84
C THR A 64 9.95 1.91 -10.87
N ARG A 65 9.26 2.01 -12.01
CA ARG A 65 9.60 3.03 -13.03
C ARG A 65 9.28 4.44 -12.53
N MET A 66 8.15 4.58 -11.86
CA MET A 66 7.59 5.84 -11.37
C MET A 66 7.54 5.81 -9.84
N PRO A 67 7.64 6.97 -9.18
CA PRO A 67 7.46 7.04 -7.74
C PRO A 67 6.05 6.57 -7.35
N THR A 68 5.95 5.81 -6.26
CA THR A 68 4.66 5.28 -5.76
C THR A 68 3.69 6.40 -5.39
N ILE A 69 4.20 7.54 -4.91
CA ILE A 69 3.42 8.74 -4.61
C ILE A 69 3.98 9.89 -5.45
N GLN A 70 3.17 10.42 -6.37
CA GLN A 70 3.54 11.54 -7.24
C GLN A 70 2.97 12.84 -6.65
N LEU A 71 3.82 13.63 -6.00
CA LEU A 71 3.49 14.99 -5.58
C LEU A 71 3.79 15.96 -6.73
N GLY A 72 2.75 16.58 -7.30
CA GLY A 72 2.89 17.58 -8.37
C GLY A 72 2.88 17.04 -9.80
N SER A 73 3.23 17.89 -10.78
CA SER A 73 3.16 17.55 -12.21
C SER A 73 4.29 16.61 -12.63
N THR A 74 3.95 15.51 -13.32
CA THR A 74 4.94 14.60 -13.89
C THR A 74 5.74 15.29 -15.02
N ASP A 75 7.04 15.48 -14.80
CA ASP A 75 7.96 15.98 -15.84
C ASP A 75 7.91 15.06 -17.09
N ARG A 76 8.09 15.64 -18.28
CA ARG A 76 8.15 14.89 -19.55
C ARG A 76 9.28 13.86 -19.53
N ALA A 77 10.41 14.17 -18.87
CA ALA A 77 11.51 13.23 -18.67
C ALA A 77 11.10 12.00 -17.83
N MET A 78 10.27 12.21 -16.80
CA MET A 78 9.75 11.15 -15.94
C MET A 78 8.76 10.25 -16.71
N ARG A 79 7.86 10.84 -17.51
CA ARG A 79 6.91 10.07 -18.36
C ARG A 79 7.61 9.18 -19.38
N ASN A 80 8.72 9.65 -19.93
CA ASN A 80 9.49 8.94 -20.96
C ASN A 80 10.49 7.92 -20.41
N ARG A 81 10.51 7.67 -19.09
CA ARG A 81 11.36 6.61 -18.51
C ARG A 81 11.01 5.26 -19.14
N PRO A 82 12.02 4.46 -19.54
CA PRO A 82 11.77 3.13 -20.09
C PRO A 82 11.06 2.25 -19.07
N ARG A 83 10.35 1.23 -19.53
CA ARG A 83 9.69 0.24 -18.67
C ARG A 83 10.70 -0.66 -17.97
N ILE A 84 10.34 -1.16 -16.81
CA ILE A 84 11.12 -2.21 -16.14
C ILE A 84 10.63 -3.56 -16.67
N THR A 85 11.54 -4.36 -17.22
CA THR A 85 11.21 -5.66 -17.81
C THR A 85 11.57 -6.81 -16.88
N TYR A 86 10.93 -7.96 -17.08
CA TYR A 86 11.23 -9.19 -16.34
C TYR A 86 12.68 -9.65 -16.52
N GLU A 87 13.22 -9.58 -17.73
CA GLU A 87 14.62 -9.90 -18.01
C GLU A 87 15.58 -8.99 -17.23
N GLN A 88 15.26 -7.70 -17.05
CA GLN A 88 16.08 -6.81 -16.23
C GLN A 88 16.08 -7.24 -14.76
N MET A 89 14.97 -7.78 -14.26
CA MET A 89 14.86 -8.29 -12.90
C MET A 89 15.61 -9.60 -12.71
N GLU A 90 15.55 -10.53 -13.68
CA GLU A 90 16.37 -11.75 -13.66
C GLU A 90 17.86 -11.42 -13.66
N ARG A 91 18.29 -10.55 -14.58
CA ARG A 91 19.68 -10.07 -14.61
C ARG A 91 20.09 -9.34 -13.34
N LEU A 92 19.17 -8.63 -12.69
CA LEU A 92 19.42 -8.00 -11.40
C LEU A 92 19.70 -9.07 -10.36
N GLY A 93 18.84 -10.10 -10.26
CA GLY A 93 19.05 -11.25 -9.37
C GLY A 93 20.42 -11.91 -9.57
N ASP A 94 20.83 -12.17 -10.80
CA ASP A 94 22.13 -12.78 -11.13
C ASP A 94 23.34 -11.91 -10.74
N MET A 95 23.16 -10.60 -10.68
CA MET A 95 24.24 -9.63 -10.39
C MET A 95 24.32 -9.24 -8.91
N MET A 96 23.31 -9.56 -8.10
CA MET A 96 23.29 -9.27 -6.67
C MET A 96 24.25 -10.22 -5.93
N GLN A 97 25.11 -9.67 -5.09
CA GLN A 97 25.99 -10.45 -4.21
C GLN A 97 25.37 -10.68 -2.84
N LEU A 98 24.56 -9.72 -2.38
CA LEU A 98 23.81 -9.87 -1.15
C LEU A 98 22.69 -10.92 -1.32
N PRO A 99 22.44 -11.75 -0.29
CA PRO A 99 21.39 -12.74 -0.34
C PRO A 99 20.03 -12.02 -0.24
N VAL A 100 19.35 -11.90 -1.38
CA VAL A 100 18.08 -11.21 -1.51
C VAL A 100 17.08 -12.07 -2.27
N SER A 101 15.80 -11.95 -1.93
CA SER A 101 14.71 -12.55 -2.72
C SER A 101 14.05 -11.48 -3.58
N LEU A 102 13.95 -11.73 -4.89
CA LEU A 102 13.30 -10.83 -5.84
C LEU A 102 11.94 -11.40 -6.23
N SER A 103 10.91 -10.56 -6.16
CA SER A 103 9.55 -10.91 -6.56
C SER A 103 9.02 -9.85 -7.53
N PRO A 104 8.74 -10.22 -8.79
CA PRO A 104 8.04 -9.31 -9.69
C PRO A 104 6.56 -9.25 -9.31
N MET A 105 5.93 -8.13 -9.61
CA MET A 105 4.50 -7.95 -9.46
C MET A 105 3.98 -7.14 -10.64
N GLU A 106 3.04 -7.74 -11.39
CA GLU A 106 2.35 -7.09 -12.50
C GLU A 106 0.85 -7.36 -12.37
N GLY A 107 0.04 -6.29 -12.45
CA GLY A 107 -1.41 -6.39 -12.47
C GLY A 107 -1.92 -6.57 -13.90
N PHE A 108 -2.79 -7.55 -14.09
CA PHE A 108 -3.52 -7.81 -15.33
C PHE A 108 -4.99 -7.58 -15.05
N TYR A 109 -5.59 -6.66 -15.79
CA TYR A 109 -7.04 -6.50 -15.80
C TYR A 109 -7.65 -7.68 -16.54
N VAL A 110 -8.06 -8.68 -15.77
CA VAL A 110 -8.98 -9.70 -16.23
C VAL A 110 -10.39 -9.22 -15.93
N GLY A 111 -11.36 -9.66 -16.72
CA GLY A 111 -12.77 -9.49 -16.36
C GLY A 111 -13.09 -10.32 -15.10
N LYS A 112 -14.27 -10.93 -15.06
CA LYS A 112 -14.66 -11.76 -13.92
C LYS A 112 -13.88 -13.07 -13.84
N VAL A 113 -13.57 -13.49 -12.63
CA VAL A 113 -13.11 -14.86 -12.33
C VAL A 113 -14.36 -15.73 -12.22
N LYS A 114 -14.38 -16.89 -12.87
CA LYS A 114 -15.56 -17.76 -12.93
C LYS A 114 -15.27 -19.15 -12.41
N PHE A 115 -16.21 -19.71 -11.67
CA PHE A 115 -16.25 -21.12 -11.30
C PHE A 115 -17.62 -21.70 -11.68
N GLY A 116 -17.65 -22.56 -12.70
CA GLY A 116 -18.93 -23.06 -13.24
C GLY A 116 -19.79 -21.92 -13.79
N MET A 117 -20.96 -21.71 -13.17
CA MET A 117 -21.90 -20.62 -13.45
C MET A 117 -21.75 -19.43 -12.48
N ILE A 118 -20.90 -19.56 -11.46
CA ILE A 118 -20.64 -18.51 -10.46
C ILE A 118 -19.53 -17.60 -10.99
N GLU A 119 -19.69 -16.30 -10.80
CA GLU A 119 -18.73 -15.27 -11.20
C GLU A 119 -18.38 -14.41 -9.98
N SER A 120 -17.16 -13.90 -9.94
CA SER A 120 -16.73 -12.93 -8.92
C SER A 120 -17.58 -11.67 -9.00
N GLU A 121 -17.83 -11.05 -7.85
CA GLU A 121 -18.61 -9.81 -7.74
C GLU A 121 -17.80 -8.59 -8.21
N GLU A 122 -18.46 -7.43 -8.33
CA GLU A 122 -17.80 -6.17 -8.65
C GLU A 122 -17.34 -5.45 -7.36
N PRO A 123 -16.11 -4.91 -7.31
CA PRO A 123 -15.14 -4.80 -8.41
C PRO A 123 -14.47 -6.14 -8.76
N ASN A 124 -14.24 -6.38 -10.06
CA ASN A 124 -13.65 -7.63 -10.54
C ASN A 124 -12.30 -7.91 -9.85
N ALA A 125 -12.09 -9.17 -9.49
CA ALA A 125 -10.82 -9.62 -8.95
C ALA A 125 -9.65 -9.29 -9.88
N ILE A 126 -8.54 -8.82 -9.30
CA ILE A 126 -7.36 -8.43 -10.07
C ILE A 126 -6.46 -9.66 -10.22
N LEU A 127 -6.10 -9.99 -11.47
CA LEU A 127 -5.10 -11.02 -11.73
C LEU A 127 -3.70 -10.41 -11.53
N MET A 128 -2.92 -11.01 -10.65
CA MET A 128 -1.56 -10.61 -10.34
C MET A 128 -0.60 -11.69 -10.87
N GLY A 129 0.36 -11.29 -11.70
CA GLY A 129 1.47 -12.15 -12.10
C GLY A 129 2.63 -11.99 -11.12
N SER A 130 3.08 -13.09 -10.52
CA SER A 130 4.24 -13.08 -9.61
C SER A 130 5.04 -14.38 -9.64
N ASN A 131 6.04 -14.52 -8.77
CA ASN A 131 6.89 -15.72 -8.66
C ASN A 131 6.78 -16.37 -7.27
N GLN A 132 7.60 -17.38 -7.00
CA GLN A 132 7.60 -18.13 -5.73
C GLN A 132 7.95 -17.29 -4.50
N GLU A 133 8.67 -16.17 -4.65
CA GLU A 133 9.13 -15.32 -3.55
C GLU A 133 8.06 -14.34 -3.06
N MET A 134 6.90 -14.27 -3.72
CA MET A 134 5.86 -13.27 -3.47
C MET A 134 5.31 -13.30 -2.05
N LEU A 135 5.03 -14.48 -1.48
CA LEU A 135 4.55 -14.58 -0.10
C LEU A 135 5.51 -13.91 0.87
N ALA A 136 6.79 -14.19 0.66
CA ALA A 136 7.88 -13.79 1.50
C ALA A 136 8.15 -12.29 1.40
N ASN A 137 8.06 -11.73 0.18
CA ASN A 137 8.33 -10.33 -0.14
C ASN A 137 7.16 -9.39 0.17
N TYR A 138 5.94 -9.90 0.28
CA TYR A 138 4.75 -9.09 0.58
C TYR A 138 4.06 -9.52 1.88
N SER A 139 4.71 -10.31 2.73
CA SER A 139 4.18 -10.79 4.02
C SER A 139 2.76 -11.36 3.89
N HIS A 140 2.56 -12.28 2.93
CA HIS A 140 1.33 -13.05 2.82
C HIS A 140 1.52 -14.45 3.43
N GLU A 141 0.44 -14.98 3.98
CA GLU A 141 0.37 -16.33 4.54
C GLU A 141 -0.60 -17.19 3.73
N MET A 142 -0.30 -18.49 3.65
CA MET A 142 -1.23 -19.46 3.08
C MET A 142 -2.26 -19.87 4.12
N ASP A 143 -3.53 -19.92 3.71
CA ASP A 143 -4.60 -20.53 4.50
C ASP A 143 -4.76 -22.02 4.14
N LEU A 144 -4.83 -22.31 2.83
CA LEU A 144 -4.99 -23.67 2.32
C LEU A 144 -4.03 -23.95 1.16
N GLY A 145 -3.59 -25.21 1.06
CA GLY A 145 -2.78 -25.69 -0.07
C GLY A 145 -1.35 -25.18 -0.05
N ARG A 146 -0.82 -24.81 -1.21
CA ARG A 146 0.56 -24.33 -1.38
C ARG A 146 0.62 -23.12 -2.31
N PHE A 147 1.72 -22.37 -2.20
CA PHE A 147 2.04 -21.33 -3.16
C PHE A 147 2.83 -21.87 -4.36
N PHE A 148 3.28 -20.99 -5.26
CA PHE A 148 4.09 -21.36 -6.42
C PHE A 148 5.43 -21.97 -6.01
N THR A 149 5.84 -23.01 -6.72
CA THR A 149 7.23 -23.45 -6.72
C THR A 149 7.99 -22.79 -7.87
N GLU A 150 9.32 -22.86 -7.84
CA GLU A 150 10.16 -22.39 -8.95
C GLU A 150 9.78 -23.07 -10.28
N GLU A 151 9.49 -24.37 -10.26
CA GLU A 151 9.03 -25.10 -11.45
C GLU A 151 7.70 -24.57 -12.02
N ASP A 152 6.75 -24.19 -11.16
CA ASP A 152 5.47 -23.65 -11.63
C ASP A 152 5.69 -22.36 -12.41
N VAL A 153 6.66 -21.55 -11.97
CA VAL A 153 7.09 -20.32 -12.65
C VAL A 153 7.88 -20.65 -13.91
N GLN A 154 8.91 -21.49 -13.84
CA GLN A 154 9.76 -21.81 -14.98
C GLN A 154 8.97 -22.43 -16.15
N TYR A 155 8.05 -23.35 -15.86
CA TYR A 155 7.24 -24.03 -16.88
C TYR A 155 5.92 -23.32 -17.21
N ALA A 156 5.70 -22.12 -16.69
CA ALA A 156 4.49 -21.33 -16.91
C ALA A 156 3.21 -22.17 -16.69
N ARG A 157 3.15 -22.92 -15.58
CA ARG A 157 2.04 -23.84 -15.31
C ARG A 157 0.73 -23.04 -15.16
N PRO A 158 -0.41 -23.54 -15.67
CA PRO A 158 -1.71 -22.87 -15.57
C PRO A 158 -2.33 -23.07 -14.17
N VAL A 159 -1.64 -22.58 -13.14
CA VAL A 159 -2.06 -22.67 -11.75
C VAL A 159 -2.41 -21.28 -11.21
N SER A 160 -3.26 -21.24 -10.19
CA SER A 160 -3.66 -20.02 -9.51
C SER A 160 -3.73 -20.19 -8.00
N VAL A 161 -3.43 -19.11 -7.30
CA VAL A 161 -3.67 -18.96 -5.86
C VAL A 161 -4.71 -17.87 -5.67
N LEU A 162 -5.76 -18.14 -4.91
CA LEU A 162 -6.88 -17.22 -4.72
C LEU A 162 -6.76 -16.46 -3.41
N GLY A 163 -7.14 -15.18 -3.40
CA GLY A 163 -7.38 -14.44 -2.16
C GLY A 163 -8.68 -14.88 -1.49
N SER A 164 -8.80 -14.62 -0.19
CA SER A 164 -9.91 -15.10 0.64
C SER A 164 -11.29 -14.58 0.19
N GLU A 165 -11.36 -13.34 -0.29
CA GLU A 165 -12.59 -12.72 -0.80
C GLU A 165 -13.09 -13.47 -2.04
N VAL A 166 -12.20 -13.71 -3.01
CA VAL A 166 -12.50 -14.48 -4.23
C VAL A 166 -12.98 -15.90 -3.91
N VAL A 167 -12.42 -16.53 -2.87
CA VAL A 167 -12.86 -17.86 -2.43
C VAL A 167 -14.25 -17.82 -1.83
N SER A 168 -14.55 -16.82 -0.99
CA SER A 168 -15.87 -16.68 -0.36
C SER A 168 -16.99 -16.49 -1.39
N GLU A 169 -16.70 -15.80 -2.50
CA GLU A 169 -17.63 -15.58 -3.61
C GLU A 169 -17.81 -16.84 -4.48
N LEU A 170 -16.70 -17.46 -4.90
CA LEU A 170 -16.74 -18.53 -5.88
C LEU A 170 -16.98 -19.93 -5.28
N PHE A 171 -16.64 -20.12 -4.01
CA PHE A 171 -16.63 -21.42 -3.33
C PHE A 171 -17.22 -21.34 -1.91
N PRO A 172 -18.46 -20.84 -1.72
CA PRO A 172 -19.02 -20.57 -0.39
C PRO A 172 -19.12 -21.81 0.51
N ASN A 173 -19.28 -23.00 -0.06
CA ASN A 173 -19.47 -24.25 0.69
C ASN A 173 -18.62 -25.41 0.17
N GLU A 174 -17.56 -25.12 -0.60
CA GLU A 174 -16.75 -26.19 -1.18
C GLU A 174 -15.25 -25.89 -1.11
N ASN A 175 -14.41 -26.93 -0.98
CA ASN A 175 -12.96 -26.75 -1.02
C ASN A 175 -12.52 -26.31 -2.43
N PRO A 176 -11.81 -25.17 -2.58
CA PRO A 176 -11.35 -24.69 -3.88
C PRO A 176 -10.12 -25.45 -4.42
N ILE A 177 -9.35 -26.12 -3.56
CA ILE A 177 -8.09 -26.78 -3.96
C ILE A 177 -8.34 -27.89 -4.98
N GLY A 178 -7.53 -27.90 -6.04
CA GLY A 178 -7.60 -28.85 -7.15
C GLY A 178 -8.67 -28.51 -8.19
N LYS A 179 -9.57 -27.57 -7.91
CA LYS A 179 -10.60 -27.14 -8.86
C LYS A 179 -10.03 -26.18 -9.89
N SER A 180 -10.83 -25.90 -10.90
CA SER A 180 -10.46 -25.03 -12.00
C SER A 180 -11.30 -23.77 -12.02
N VAL A 181 -10.66 -22.61 -11.92
CA VAL A 181 -11.29 -21.32 -12.19
C VAL A 181 -11.03 -20.89 -13.63
N ARG A 182 -11.91 -20.07 -14.19
CA ARG A 182 -11.76 -19.47 -15.51
C ARG A 182 -11.53 -17.98 -15.38
N MET A 183 -10.51 -17.48 -16.05
CA MET A 183 -10.16 -16.06 -16.13
C MET A 183 -9.90 -15.76 -17.59
N ASP A 184 -10.58 -14.77 -18.15
CA ASP A 184 -10.43 -14.38 -19.56
C ASP A 184 -10.53 -15.57 -20.55
N GLY A 185 -11.52 -16.44 -20.31
CA GLY A 185 -11.77 -17.65 -21.10
C GLY A 185 -10.78 -18.81 -20.87
N ARG A 186 -9.75 -18.63 -20.05
CA ARG A 186 -8.69 -19.63 -19.81
C ARG A 186 -8.83 -20.30 -18.46
N ARG A 187 -8.46 -21.57 -18.38
CA ARG A 187 -8.57 -22.42 -17.18
C ARG A 187 -7.29 -22.36 -16.37
N PHE A 188 -7.43 -22.18 -15.06
CA PHE A 188 -6.35 -22.25 -14.09
C PHE A 188 -6.74 -23.20 -12.94
N GLN A 189 -5.84 -24.08 -12.57
CA GLN A 189 -6.04 -24.97 -11.43
C GLN A 189 -5.70 -24.24 -10.14
N VAL A 190 -6.63 -24.23 -9.18
CA VAL A 190 -6.43 -23.66 -7.87
C VAL A 190 -5.55 -24.59 -7.05
N ILE A 191 -4.38 -24.10 -6.63
CA ILE A 191 -3.40 -24.86 -5.84
C ILE A 191 -3.25 -24.35 -4.41
N GLY A 192 -3.82 -23.18 -4.12
CA GLY A 192 -3.73 -22.56 -2.81
C GLY A 192 -4.70 -21.40 -2.60
N VAL A 193 -4.88 -21.03 -1.34
CA VAL A 193 -5.67 -19.89 -0.88
C VAL A 193 -4.84 -19.07 0.10
N LEU A 194 -4.81 -17.75 -0.09
CA LEU A 194 -4.17 -16.84 0.85
C LEU A 194 -5.08 -16.57 2.04
N LYS A 195 -4.47 -16.44 3.22
CA LYS A 195 -5.14 -15.98 4.42
C LYS A 195 -5.56 -14.52 4.24
N ALA A 196 -6.73 -14.18 4.79
CA ALA A 196 -7.25 -12.82 4.73
C ALA A 196 -6.26 -11.83 5.34
N LYS A 197 -5.90 -10.81 4.57
CA LYS A 197 -5.02 -9.71 4.98
C LYS A 197 -5.81 -8.42 5.16
N GLY A 198 -7.02 -8.34 4.61
CA GLY A 198 -7.91 -7.19 4.70
C GLY A 198 -7.60 -6.08 3.69
N SER A 199 -8.10 -4.89 4.00
CA SER A 199 -8.01 -3.72 3.12
C SER A 199 -7.03 -2.68 3.67
N VAL A 200 -6.18 -2.17 2.79
CA VAL A 200 -5.23 -1.09 3.10
C VAL A 200 -5.62 0.12 2.27
N PHE A 201 -5.88 1.26 2.93
CA PHE A 201 -6.36 2.50 2.28
C PHE A 201 -7.63 2.30 1.41
N GLY A 202 -8.54 1.42 1.85
CA GLY A 202 -9.76 1.09 1.11
C GLY A 202 -9.57 0.15 -0.08
N PHE A 203 -8.34 -0.33 -0.33
CA PHE A 203 -8.06 -1.33 -1.36
C PHE A 203 -7.92 -2.72 -0.73
N SER A 204 -8.85 -3.61 -1.04
CA SER A 204 -8.79 -5.01 -0.62
C SER A 204 -7.52 -5.68 -1.19
N GLN A 205 -6.74 -6.30 -0.31
CA GLN A 205 -5.67 -7.21 -0.71
C GLN A 205 -6.18 -8.64 -0.97
N ASP A 206 -7.43 -8.90 -0.59
CA ASP A 206 -8.06 -10.22 -0.59
C ASP A 206 -8.85 -10.49 -1.89
N ASN A 207 -9.23 -9.44 -2.62
CA ASN A 207 -9.85 -9.53 -3.96
C ASN A 207 -8.81 -9.67 -5.09
N ARG A 208 -7.85 -10.58 -4.93
CA ARG A 208 -6.75 -10.81 -5.88
C ARG A 208 -6.63 -12.29 -6.21
N VAL A 209 -6.29 -12.57 -7.46
CA VAL A 209 -5.91 -13.91 -7.93
C VAL A 209 -4.48 -13.85 -8.42
N TYR A 210 -3.65 -14.77 -7.97
CA TYR A 210 -2.25 -14.84 -8.37
C TYR A 210 -2.05 -15.96 -9.37
N THR A 211 -1.20 -15.74 -10.38
CA THR A 211 -0.71 -16.77 -11.29
C THR A 211 0.79 -16.58 -11.53
N PRO A 212 1.55 -17.62 -11.95
CA PRO A 212 2.94 -17.43 -12.30
C PRO A 212 3.11 -16.34 -13.38
N ILE A 213 4.03 -15.41 -13.17
CA ILE A 213 4.21 -14.26 -14.07
C ILE A 213 4.55 -14.68 -15.50
N THR A 214 5.32 -15.76 -15.65
CA THR A 214 5.63 -16.39 -16.94
C THR A 214 4.36 -16.87 -17.64
N ARG A 215 3.41 -17.48 -16.91
CA ARG A 215 2.09 -17.86 -17.43
C ARG A 215 1.31 -16.63 -17.87
N ALA A 216 1.26 -15.59 -17.06
CA ALA A 216 0.61 -14.34 -17.44
C ALA A 216 1.22 -13.75 -18.72
N PHE A 217 2.55 -13.76 -18.87
CA PHE A 217 3.22 -13.30 -20.08
C PHE A 217 2.94 -14.16 -21.31
N THR A 218 2.79 -15.47 -21.17
CA THR A 218 2.38 -16.33 -22.30
C THR A 218 0.98 -15.99 -22.83
N ILE A 219 0.13 -15.40 -21.99
CA ILE A 219 -1.25 -15.05 -22.31
C ILE A 219 -1.36 -13.61 -22.81
N TYR A 220 -0.73 -12.67 -22.10
CA TYR A 220 -0.93 -11.23 -22.26
C TYR A 220 0.27 -10.48 -22.87
N GLY A 221 1.36 -11.19 -23.16
CA GLY A 221 2.61 -10.65 -23.69
C GLY A 221 3.48 -9.96 -22.63
N SER A 222 4.80 -10.07 -22.78
CA SER A 222 5.83 -9.47 -21.90
C SER A 222 6.41 -8.16 -22.42
N GLN A 223 6.45 -7.94 -23.75
CA GLN A 223 7.27 -6.90 -24.39
C GLN A 223 6.84 -5.44 -24.07
N ASN A 224 5.67 -5.23 -23.49
CA ASN A 224 5.12 -3.90 -23.20
C ASN A 224 4.61 -3.74 -21.76
N ARG A 225 5.16 -4.54 -20.83
CA ARG A 225 4.78 -4.51 -19.41
C ARG A 225 5.79 -3.72 -18.59
N ASP A 226 5.32 -3.15 -17.49
CA ASP A 226 6.12 -2.33 -16.58
C ASP A 226 6.01 -2.93 -15.18
N ILE A 227 6.90 -3.87 -14.89
CA ILE A 227 6.79 -4.64 -13.65
C ILE A 227 7.32 -3.84 -12.46
N ALA A 228 6.67 -3.99 -11.31
CA ALA A 228 7.27 -3.63 -10.03
C ALA A 228 8.12 -4.81 -9.55
N ILE A 229 9.30 -4.52 -8.99
CA ILE A 229 10.18 -5.54 -8.41
C ILE A 229 10.26 -5.30 -6.91
N SER A 230 9.66 -6.17 -6.11
CA SER A 230 9.91 -6.17 -4.67
C SER A 230 11.18 -6.96 -4.38
N VAL A 231 12.09 -6.38 -3.61
CA VAL A 231 13.33 -7.00 -3.16
C VAL A 231 13.29 -7.07 -1.64
N ARG A 232 13.52 -8.27 -1.10
CA ARG A 232 13.58 -8.49 0.34
C ARG A 232 14.98 -8.90 0.75
N VAL A 233 15.48 -8.29 1.83
CA VAL A 233 16.72 -8.71 2.49
C VAL A 233 16.41 -9.68 3.63
N HIS A 234 17.31 -10.63 3.86
CA HIS A 234 17.17 -11.55 5.00
C HIS A 234 17.38 -10.84 6.35
N GLU A 235 18.31 -9.89 6.40
CA GLU A 235 18.58 -9.09 7.59
C GLU A 235 18.30 -7.61 7.33
N GLN A 236 17.51 -6.97 8.18
CA GLN A 236 17.17 -5.54 8.06
C GLN A 236 18.41 -4.64 8.03
N ARG A 237 19.51 -5.02 8.71
CA ARG A 237 20.78 -4.28 8.69
C ARG A 237 21.42 -4.21 7.30
N GLN A 238 21.08 -5.14 6.41
CA GLN A 238 21.57 -5.16 5.03
C GLN A 238 20.69 -4.35 4.07
N LEU A 239 19.56 -3.80 4.53
CA LEU A 239 18.61 -3.09 3.67
C LEU A 239 19.28 -1.95 2.90
N GLN A 240 20.03 -1.09 3.59
CA GLN A 240 20.70 0.04 2.97
C GLN A 240 21.78 -0.41 1.96
N ALA A 241 22.58 -1.42 2.33
CA ALA A 241 23.59 -1.98 1.43
C ALA A 241 22.95 -2.62 0.18
N ALA A 242 21.82 -3.32 0.34
CA ALA A 242 21.08 -3.92 -0.76
C ALA A 242 20.44 -2.87 -1.68
N ILE A 243 19.95 -1.76 -1.13
CA ILE A 243 19.44 -0.63 -1.92
C ILE A 243 20.57 -0.02 -2.77
N GLU A 244 21.73 0.22 -2.18
CA GLU A 244 22.89 0.78 -2.88
C GLU A 244 23.39 -0.17 -3.98
N GLU A 245 23.53 -1.46 -3.66
CA GLU A 245 23.92 -2.48 -4.63
C GLU A 245 22.88 -2.57 -5.76
N ALA A 246 21.60 -2.76 -5.44
CA ALA A 246 20.54 -2.89 -6.44
C ALA A 246 20.45 -1.64 -7.32
N THR A 247 20.63 -0.45 -6.76
CA THR A 247 20.68 0.81 -7.52
C THR A 247 21.85 0.80 -8.50
N GLY A 248 23.05 0.44 -8.03
CA GLY A 248 24.24 0.33 -8.89
C GLY A 248 24.07 -0.68 -10.03
N ARG A 249 23.62 -1.90 -9.70
CA ARG A 249 23.38 -2.97 -10.67
C ARG A 249 22.28 -2.59 -11.67
N MET A 250 21.18 -2.01 -11.20
CA MET A 250 20.09 -1.60 -12.08
C MET A 250 20.51 -0.47 -13.03
N ARG A 251 21.35 0.47 -12.58
CA ARG A 251 21.94 1.48 -13.48
C ARG A 251 22.79 0.85 -14.59
N VAL A 252 23.57 -0.19 -14.27
CA VAL A 252 24.36 -0.93 -15.27
C VAL A 252 23.46 -1.67 -16.26
N ILE A 253 22.46 -2.40 -15.76
CA ILE A 253 21.49 -3.14 -16.58
C ILE A 253 20.75 -2.21 -17.54
N ARG A 254 20.36 -1.02 -17.07
CA ARG A 254 19.64 -0.01 -17.84
C ARG A 254 20.54 0.96 -18.60
N ARG A 255 21.86 0.79 -18.53
CA ARG A 255 22.87 1.64 -19.19
C ARG A 255 22.70 3.14 -18.89
N VAL A 256 22.41 3.48 -17.64
CA VAL A 256 22.27 4.87 -17.19
C VAL A 256 23.66 5.50 -17.10
N THR A 257 23.89 6.63 -17.79
CA THR A 257 25.20 7.28 -17.86
C THR A 257 25.64 7.78 -16.49
N PRO A 258 26.94 7.75 -16.15
CA PRO A 258 27.45 8.41 -14.94
C PRO A 258 27.05 9.89 -14.91
N GLY A 259 26.55 10.37 -13.77
CA GLY A 259 26.07 11.75 -13.60
C GLY A 259 24.59 11.97 -13.97
N GLU A 260 23.95 11.05 -14.69
CA GLU A 260 22.51 11.13 -14.96
C GLU A 260 21.68 10.64 -13.76
N LYS A 261 20.51 11.27 -13.58
CA LYS A 261 19.51 10.83 -12.59
C LYS A 261 18.99 9.43 -12.95
N ASN A 262 18.59 8.66 -11.93
CA ASN A 262 17.97 7.35 -12.15
C ASN A 262 16.70 7.49 -12.99
N ASN A 263 16.50 6.53 -13.90
CA ASN A 263 15.28 6.36 -14.70
C ASN A 263 14.31 5.33 -14.08
N PHE A 264 14.54 4.97 -12.82
CA PHE A 264 13.71 4.16 -11.93
C PHE A 264 13.72 4.81 -10.55
N GLU A 265 12.78 4.43 -9.71
CA GLU A 265 12.69 4.82 -8.30
C GLU A 265 12.91 3.59 -7.41
N ILE A 266 13.48 3.85 -6.24
CA ILE A 266 13.52 2.90 -5.14
C ILE A 266 12.55 3.42 -4.08
N ALA A 267 11.56 2.60 -3.76
CA ALA A 267 10.57 2.89 -2.74
C ALA A 267 10.84 2.01 -1.51
N THR A 268 11.10 2.65 -0.37
CA THR A 268 11.18 2.02 0.95
C THR A 268 10.02 2.45 1.82
N ASN A 269 9.79 1.74 2.93
CA ASN A 269 8.83 2.19 3.93
C ASN A 269 9.20 3.58 4.50
N ASP A 270 10.50 3.85 4.69
CA ASP A 270 10.99 5.16 5.15
C ASP A 270 10.65 6.27 4.16
N THR A 271 10.72 5.98 2.85
CA THR A 271 10.34 6.94 1.79
C THR A 271 8.84 7.27 1.89
N MET A 272 8.00 6.26 2.12
CA MET A 272 6.55 6.46 2.30
C MET A 272 6.24 7.21 3.60
N GLN A 273 6.94 6.87 4.68
CA GLN A 273 6.79 7.53 5.98
C GLN A 273 7.17 9.01 5.90
N MET A 274 8.30 9.34 5.29
CA MET A 274 8.74 10.73 5.11
C MET A 274 7.72 11.56 4.32
N ILE A 275 7.18 11.01 3.24
CA ILE A 275 6.15 11.68 2.43
C ILE A 275 4.88 11.93 3.25
N PHE A 276 4.46 10.93 4.04
CA PHE A 276 3.27 11.02 4.86
C PHE A 276 3.44 11.99 6.04
N GLU A 277 4.61 12.00 6.70
CA GLU A 277 4.94 12.95 7.77
C GLU A 277 4.93 14.40 7.26
N ALA A 278 5.42 14.65 6.04
CA ALA A 278 5.34 15.98 5.42
C ALA A 278 3.87 16.41 5.19
N PHE A 279 3.02 15.47 4.78
CA PHE A 279 1.59 15.71 4.60
C PHE A 279 0.86 15.97 5.92
N THR A 280 1.05 15.11 6.93
CA THR A 280 0.40 15.26 8.24
C THR A 280 0.89 16.50 8.98
N GLY A 281 2.19 16.82 8.92
CA GLY A 281 2.73 18.04 9.49
C GLY A 281 2.07 19.30 8.93
N THR A 282 1.81 19.33 7.61
CA THR A 282 1.10 20.45 6.97
C THR A 282 -0.34 20.56 7.48
N LEU A 283 -1.03 19.42 7.63
CA LEU A 283 -2.40 19.37 8.16
C LEU A 283 -2.46 19.80 9.63
N THR A 284 -1.49 19.40 10.45
CA THR A 284 -1.38 19.81 11.86
C THR A 284 -1.17 21.32 11.98
N ILE A 285 -0.31 21.92 11.16
CA ILE A 285 -0.09 23.37 11.16
C ILE A 285 -1.38 24.10 10.75
N GLY A 286 -2.05 23.65 9.69
CA GLY A 286 -3.33 24.22 9.26
C GLY A 286 -4.41 24.13 10.34
N GLY A 287 -4.55 22.96 10.97
CA GLY A 287 -5.48 22.74 12.08
C GLY A 287 -5.15 23.60 13.31
N ALA A 288 -3.87 23.76 13.63
CA ALA A 288 -3.43 24.63 14.72
C ALA A 288 -3.75 26.10 14.47
N VAL A 289 -3.59 26.60 13.25
CA VAL A 289 -3.94 27.98 12.87
C VAL A 289 -5.45 28.21 12.98
N ILE A 290 -6.26 27.29 12.46
CA ILE A 290 -7.73 27.36 12.58
C ILE A 290 -8.16 27.30 14.05
N GLY A 291 -7.52 26.43 14.83
CA GLY A 291 -7.72 26.32 16.27
C GLY A 291 -7.38 27.61 17.01
N LEU A 292 -6.26 28.24 16.68
CA LEU A 292 -5.84 29.53 17.24
C LEU A 292 -6.86 30.63 16.95
N ILE A 293 -7.36 30.70 15.72
CA ILE A 293 -8.40 31.67 15.33
C ILE A 293 -9.70 31.42 16.10
N ALA A 294 -10.10 30.16 16.29
CA ALA A 294 -11.28 29.81 17.07
C ALA A 294 -11.12 30.18 18.56
N LEU A 295 -9.93 29.99 19.13
CA LEU A 295 -9.57 30.40 20.49
C LEU A 295 -9.65 31.91 20.67
N LEU A 296 -9.05 32.67 19.75
CA LEU A 296 -9.10 34.14 19.74
C LEU A 296 -10.54 34.66 19.56
N GLY A 297 -11.32 34.03 18.68
CA GLY A 297 -12.73 34.37 18.46
C GLY A 297 -13.64 34.05 19.65
N ALA A 298 -13.28 33.04 20.46
CA ALA A 298 -13.97 32.71 21.70
C ALA A 298 -13.63 33.68 22.86
N GLY A 299 -12.70 34.61 22.64
CA GLY A 299 -12.34 35.66 23.61
C GLY A 299 -11.37 35.21 24.70
N ILE A 300 -10.50 34.24 24.38
CA ILE A 300 -9.30 33.90 25.18
C ILE A 300 -8.12 34.72 24.67
#